data_AF-A0A2K3LG69-F1
#
_entry.id   AF-A0A2K3LG69-F1
#
_cell.length_a   1.000
_cell.length_b   1.000
_cell.length_c   1.000
_cell.angle_alpha   90.00
_cell.angle_beta   90.00
_cell.angle_gamma   90.00
#
_symmetry.space_group_name_H-M   'P 1'
#
loop_
_entity.id
_entity.type
_entity.pdbx_description
1 polymer ?
#
loop_
_entity_poly.entity_id
_entity_poly.type
_entity_poly.pdbx_seq_one_letter_code
_entity_poly.pdbx_strand_id
1 'polypeptide(L)'
;YPAINKPAAVLHWLNHVNVDAEYIVILDADMIMRGPITPWEFKASRGHPVSTPYDYLIGCDNELAKLHTSHPEACDKVGGVIIMHIDDLRKFAMLWLHKTEEVRADRAHYARNITGDIYESGWISEMYGYSFGAAELKLKHTINSEILIYPGYVPALNVKYRVFHYGLRFSVGNWSFDKADWREVDMVNRCWSKFPDPPDSSTLDQANQENLRRDMLSIECAKTLNQALELHHKKKCPSADSILISKGDENTEERGTSKEIGNTDASIDSITNHVATNNSGELASVQKEELSSVQKEELASVQKDEIPKSLRFWVVFLWAFSGFGFLVVIFLVYSGHSKRRTRMKHPSRRRRSFQSGFMESNGRDRHGRDVDL
;
A
#
# COMPACT_ATOMS: atom_id res chain seq x y z
N TYR A 1 5.34 0.51 -4.42
CA TYR A 1 4.38 0.33 -3.32
C TYR A 1 3.68 -1.02 -3.52
N PRO A 2 4.07 -2.07 -2.80
CA PRO A 2 3.36 -3.36 -2.85
C PRO A 2 1.97 -3.24 -2.23
N ALA A 3 0.96 -3.81 -2.89
CA ALA A 3 -0.43 -3.87 -2.44
C ALA A 3 -0.62 -4.85 -1.26
N ILE A 4 0.08 -4.56 -0.17
CA ILE A 4 0.08 -5.23 1.14
C ILE A 4 0.50 -4.23 2.24
N ASN A 5 1.17 -3.14 1.86
CA ASN A 5 1.68 -2.16 2.79
C ASN A 5 0.58 -1.49 3.63
N LYS A 6 -0.58 -1.17 3.03
CA LYS A 6 -1.71 -0.54 3.75
C LYS A 6 -2.23 -1.41 4.90
N PRO A 7 -2.68 -2.67 4.68
CA PRO A 7 -3.17 -3.51 5.76
C PRO A 7 -2.09 -3.83 6.79
N ALA A 8 -0.86 -4.08 6.35
CA ALA A 8 0.25 -4.33 7.27
C ALA A 8 0.55 -3.11 8.15
N ALA A 9 0.55 -1.89 7.59
CA ALA A 9 0.76 -0.66 8.33
C ALA A 9 -0.37 -0.38 9.33
N VAL A 10 -1.63 -0.61 8.93
CA VAL A 10 -2.80 -0.44 9.82
C VAL A 10 -2.74 -1.41 10.99
N LEU A 11 -2.47 -2.69 10.72
CA LEU A 11 -2.31 -3.70 11.76
C LEU A 11 -1.14 -3.37 12.69
N HIS A 12 0.00 -2.99 12.13
CA HIS A 12 1.16 -2.57 12.92
C HIS A 12 0.80 -1.38 13.81
N TRP A 13 0.17 -0.34 13.25
CA TRP A 13 -0.24 0.85 14.01
C TRP A 13 -1.17 0.49 15.19
N LEU A 14 -2.18 -0.35 14.97
CA LEU A 14 -3.09 -0.80 16.03
C LEU A 14 -2.38 -1.52 17.18
N ASN A 15 -1.32 -2.27 16.89
CA ASN A 15 -0.57 -3.01 17.90
C ASN A 15 0.41 -2.16 18.70
N HIS A 16 0.70 -0.93 18.26
CA HIS A 16 1.74 -0.08 18.85
C HIS A 16 1.21 1.25 19.41
N VAL A 17 -0.06 1.58 19.17
CA VAL A 17 -0.66 2.84 19.62
C VAL A 17 -1.73 2.58 20.65
N ASN A 18 -1.70 3.33 21.75
CA ASN A 18 -2.84 3.41 22.65
C ASN A 18 -3.90 4.34 22.05
N VAL A 19 -4.99 3.76 21.54
CA VAL A 19 -6.03 4.49 20.81
C VAL A 19 -7.12 4.96 21.79
N ASP A 20 -7.26 6.28 21.91
CA ASP A 20 -8.33 6.97 22.65
C ASP A 20 -9.48 7.46 21.74
N ALA A 21 -9.28 7.45 20.42
CA ALA A 21 -10.29 7.80 19.43
C ALA A 21 -11.35 6.70 19.22
N GLU A 22 -12.63 7.10 19.11
CA GLU A 22 -13.74 6.19 18.82
C GLU A 22 -13.77 5.73 17.35
N TYR A 23 -13.41 6.63 16.43
CA TYR A 23 -13.39 6.38 15.00
C TYR A 23 -12.00 6.63 14.42
N ILE A 24 -11.60 5.77 13.50
CA ILE A 24 -10.36 5.90 12.74
C ILE A 24 -10.71 6.23 11.29
N VAL A 25 -10.04 7.25 10.75
CA VAL A 25 -10.08 7.59 9.33
C VAL A 25 -8.78 7.12 8.68
N ILE A 26 -8.88 6.24 7.70
CA ILE A 26 -7.74 5.69 6.96
C ILE A 26 -7.77 6.26 5.55
N LEU A 27 -6.66 6.87 5.13
CA LEU A 27 -6.46 7.52 3.84
C LEU A 27 -5.23 6.94 3.15
N ASP A 28 -5.18 7.05 1.82
CA ASP A 28 -3.96 6.78 1.07
C ASP A 28 -3.00 7.97 1.12
N ALA A 29 -1.70 7.73 0.92
CA ALA A 29 -0.67 8.76 0.97
C ALA A 29 -0.75 9.76 -0.21
N ASP A 30 -1.46 9.40 -1.27
CA ASP A 30 -1.73 10.21 -2.45
C ASP A 30 -3.10 10.91 -2.38
N MET A 31 -3.48 11.32 -1.17
CA MET A 31 -4.69 12.08 -0.90
C MET A 31 -4.40 13.47 -0.33
N ILE A 32 -5.24 14.45 -0.66
CA ILE A 32 -5.20 15.80 -0.10
C ILE A 32 -6.51 16.08 0.63
N MET A 33 -6.40 16.51 1.88
CA MET A 33 -7.55 16.96 2.67
C MET A 33 -8.00 18.35 2.19
N ARG A 34 -9.26 18.45 1.75
CA ARG A 34 -9.94 19.70 1.37
C ARG A 34 -10.80 20.28 2.49
N GLY A 35 -11.10 19.48 3.51
CA GLY A 35 -11.92 19.87 4.65
C GLY A 35 -11.97 18.78 5.71
N PRO A 36 -12.62 19.05 6.87
CA PRO A 36 -12.72 18.08 7.95
C PRO A 36 -13.54 16.85 7.52
N ILE A 37 -13.17 15.68 8.06
CA ILE A 37 -13.94 14.44 7.96
C ILE A 37 -14.47 14.13 9.34
N THR A 38 -15.75 14.38 9.55
CA THR A 38 -16.44 14.10 10.80
C THR A 38 -17.24 12.80 10.65
N PRO A 39 -16.92 11.71 11.39
CA PRO A 39 -17.49 10.38 11.14
C PRO A 39 -19.02 10.31 11.06
N TRP A 40 -19.73 10.95 12.00
CA TRP A 40 -21.19 10.92 12.05
C TRP A 40 -21.88 11.75 10.96
N GLU A 41 -21.20 12.74 10.36
CA GLU A 41 -21.73 13.45 9.17
C GLU A 41 -21.87 12.49 7.98
N PHE A 42 -21.04 11.46 7.93
CA PHE A 42 -21.08 10.41 6.91
C PHE A 42 -21.78 9.13 7.38
N LYS A 43 -22.48 9.17 8.53
CA LYS A 43 -23.22 8.05 9.11
C LYS A 43 -22.35 6.84 9.49
N ALA A 44 -21.07 7.06 9.80
CA ALA A 44 -20.24 6.01 10.38
C ALA A 44 -20.83 5.58 11.73
N SER A 45 -20.91 4.27 11.94
CA SER A 45 -21.26 3.70 13.24
C SER A 45 -20.66 2.31 13.38
N ARG A 46 -20.72 1.73 14.57
CA ARG A 46 -20.26 0.36 14.82
C ARG A 46 -21.00 -0.64 13.91
N GLY A 47 -20.26 -1.54 13.28
CA GLY A 47 -20.72 -2.48 12.25
C GLY A 47 -21.02 -1.84 10.89
N HIS A 48 -20.97 -0.51 10.78
CA HIS A 48 -21.32 0.24 9.59
C HIS A 48 -20.21 1.26 9.24
N PRO A 49 -19.03 0.77 8.78
CA PRO A 49 -17.99 1.65 8.28
C PRO A 49 -18.47 2.47 7.08
N VAL A 50 -17.84 3.61 6.85
CA VAL A 50 -18.07 4.44 5.65
C VAL A 50 -16.92 4.25 4.70
N SER A 51 -17.20 4.09 3.41
CA SER A 51 -16.15 4.09 2.40
C SER A 51 -16.64 4.59 1.04
N THR A 52 -15.71 4.81 0.11
CA THR A 52 -16.01 5.32 -1.23
C THR A 52 -16.25 4.16 -2.20
N PRO A 53 -17.10 4.33 -3.23
CA PRO A 53 -17.39 3.26 -4.18
C PRO A 53 -16.19 2.98 -5.08
N TYR A 54 -15.77 1.72 -5.16
CA TYR A 54 -14.76 1.20 -6.08
C TYR A 54 -15.40 0.19 -7.04
N ASP A 55 -16.29 0.67 -7.91
CA ASP A 55 -17.14 -0.19 -8.78
C ASP A 55 -16.36 -1.10 -9.74
N TYR A 56 -15.08 -0.81 -9.97
CA TYR A 56 -14.17 -1.64 -10.75
C TYR A 56 -13.80 -2.96 -10.05
N LEU A 57 -14.11 -3.13 -8.75
CA LEU A 57 -13.93 -4.39 -8.03
C LEU A 57 -15.01 -5.42 -8.38
N ILE A 58 -15.07 -5.83 -9.65
CA ILE A 58 -16.08 -6.75 -10.17
C ILE A 58 -16.04 -8.15 -9.52
N GLY A 59 -14.94 -8.50 -8.86
CA GLY A 59 -14.72 -9.76 -8.15
C GLY A 59 -15.65 -10.01 -6.96
N CYS A 60 -16.29 -8.96 -6.43
CA CYS A 60 -17.36 -9.14 -5.44
C CYS A 60 -18.60 -9.85 -6.03
N ASP A 61 -18.81 -9.79 -7.35
CA ASP A 61 -20.01 -10.32 -8.02
C ASP A 61 -19.78 -11.66 -8.73
N ASN A 62 -18.60 -12.27 -8.60
CA ASN A 62 -18.23 -13.46 -9.37
C ASN A 62 -17.58 -14.56 -8.51
N GLU A 63 -16.88 -15.50 -9.15
CA GLU A 63 -16.19 -16.60 -8.47
C GLU A 63 -15.13 -16.16 -7.46
N LEU A 64 -14.50 -15.00 -7.65
CA LEU A 64 -13.42 -14.53 -6.78
C LEU A 64 -13.90 -14.37 -5.33
N ALA A 65 -15.07 -13.76 -5.12
CA ALA A 65 -15.67 -13.67 -3.78
C ALA A 65 -15.92 -15.06 -3.17
N LYS A 66 -16.41 -16.02 -3.96
CA LYS A 66 -16.70 -17.38 -3.47
C LYS A 66 -15.43 -18.15 -3.09
N LEU A 67 -14.30 -17.81 -3.71
CA LEU A 67 -13.00 -18.41 -3.42
C LEU A 67 -12.37 -17.81 -2.14
N HIS A 68 -12.54 -16.51 -1.93
CA HIS A 68 -11.79 -15.76 -0.93
C HIS A 68 -12.62 -15.28 0.27
N THR A 69 -13.93 -15.53 0.30
CA THR A 69 -14.75 -15.30 1.50
C THR A 69 -15.86 -16.34 1.69
N SER A 70 -16.21 -16.66 2.94
CA SER A 70 -17.40 -17.46 3.25
C SER A 70 -18.71 -16.67 3.18
N HIS A 71 -18.64 -15.36 2.98
CA HIS A 71 -19.79 -14.45 2.93
C HIS A 71 -19.78 -13.59 1.65
N PRO A 72 -19.80 -14.19 0.45
CA PRO A 72 -19.78 -13.44 -0.80
C PRO A 72 -20.94 -12.44 -0.92
N GLU A 73 -22.09 -12.71 -0.28
CA GLU A 73 -23.24 -11.81 -0.21
C GLU A 73 -22.99 -10.51 0.56
N ALA A 74 -21.91 -10.44 1.34
CA ALA A 74 -21.51 -9.28 2.13
C ALA A 74 -20.29 -8.54 1.54
N CYS A 75 -19.89 -8.85 0.30
CA CYS A 75 -18.78 -8.19 -0.38
C CYS A 75 -19.20 -6.83 -0.94
N ASP A 76 -18.87 -5.75 -0.25
CA ASP A 76 -19.04 -4.39 -0.76
C ASP A 76 -17.86 -3.98 -1.66
N LYS A 77 -18.15 -3.32 -2.79
CA LYS A 77 -17.13 -2.76 -3.71
C LYS A 77 -16.66 -1.39 -3.24
N VAL A 78 -15.77 -1.38 -2.27
CA VAL A 78 -15.38 -0.17 -1.54
C VAL A 78 -13.89 -0.04 -1.33
N GLY A 79 -13.43 1.19 -1.12
CA GLY A 79 -12.05 1.49 -0.77
C GLY A 79 -11.76 2.99 -0.71
N GLY A 80 -10.49 3.35 -0.83
CA GLY A 80 -10.05 4.74 -0.76
C GLY A 80 -10.09 5.29 0.66
N VAL A 81 -11.08 6.14 0.95
CA VAL A 81 -11.34 6.64 2.30
C VAL A 81 -12.10 5.59 3.09
N ILE A 82 -11.64 5.27 4.29
CA ILE A 82 -12.32 4.36 5.21
C ILE A 82 -12.53 5.11 6.53
N ILE A 83 -13.77 5.15 7.02
CA ILE A 83 -14.12 5.64 8.35
C ILE A 83 -14.71 4.47 9.13
N MET A 84 -14.04 4.04 10.19
CA MET A 84 -14.41 2.81 10.90
C MET A 84 -14.33 3.02 12.41
N HIS A 85 -15.31 2.46 13.13
CA HIS A 85 -15.27 2.44 14.60
C HIS A 85 -14.10 1.55 15.06
N ILE A 86 -13.35 1.97 16.08
CA ILE A 86 -12.12 1.30 16.53
C ILE A 86 -12.32 -0.19 16.88
N ASP A 87 -13.45 -0.55 17.50
CA ASP A 87 -13.76 -1.95 17.82
C ASP A 87 -13.99 -2.85 16.61
N ASP A 88 -14.44 -2.30 15.48
CA ASP A 88 -14.54 -3.06 14.24
C ASP A 88 -13.15 -3.20 13.61
N LEU A 89 -12.38 -2.12 13.61
CA LEU A 89 -11.01 -2.10 13.08
C LEU A 89 -10.11 -3.12 13.81
N ARG A 90 -10.23 -3.26 15.13
CA ARG A 90 -9.48 -4.26 15.92
C ARG A 90 -9.76 -5.70 15.49
N LYS A 91 -10.98 -6.02 15.08
CA LYS A 91 -11.36 -7.35 14.57
C LYS A 91 -10.95 -7.52 13.11
N PHE A 92 -11.06 -6.43 12.34
CA PHE A 92 -10.90 -6.39 10.90
C PHE A 92 -9.43 -6.42 10.44
N ALA A 93 -8.51 -5.74 11.13
CA ALA A 93 -7.17 -5.48 10.61
C ALA A 93 -6.37 -6.74 10.26
N MET A 94 -6.45 -7.79 11.09
CA MET A 94 -5.82 -9.08 10.78
C MET A 94 -6.44 -9.76 9.56
N LEU A 95 -7.77 -9.70 9.42
CA LEU A 95 -8.47 -10.27 8.27
C LEU A 95 -8.11 -9.54 6.99
N TRP A 96 -8.03 -8.20 7.02
CA TRP A 96 -7.60 -7.42 5.85
C TRP A 96 -6.22 -7.83 5.37
N LEU A 97 -5.25 -7.97 6.27
CA LEU A 97 -3.90 -8.42 5.91
C LEU A 97 -3.92 -9.85 5.34
N HIS A 98 -4.56 -10.79 6.05
CA HIS A 98 -4.61 -12.18 5.65
C HIS A 98 -5.31 -12.38 4.29
N LYS A 99 -6.49 -11.75 4.10
CA LYS A 99 -7.22 -11.81 2.83
C LYS A 99 -6.44 -11.14 1.69
N THR A 100 -5.69 -10.09 1.98
CA THR A 100 -4.76 -9.50 1.00
C THR A 100 -3.70 -10.52 0.57
N GLU A 101 -3.10 -11.25 1.51
CA GLU A 101 -2.11 -12.29 1.20
C GLU A 101 -2.70 -13.45 0.41
N GLU A 102 -3.91 -13.91 0.76
CA GLU A 102 -4.65 -14.95 0.03
C GLU A 102 -4.87 -14.56 -1.44
N VAL A 103 -5.47 -13.39 -1.69
CA VAL A 103 -5.71 -12.88 -3.05
C VAL A 103 -4.38 -12.69 -3.79
N ARG A 104 -3.33 -12.25 -3.11
CA ARG A 104 -2.00 -12.06 -3.73
C ARG A 104 -1.32 -13.36 -4.15
N ALA A 105 -1.59 -14.45 -3.43
CA ALA A 105 -1.08 -15.77 -3.77
C ALA A 105 -1.84 -16.36 -4.97
N ASP A 106 -3.10 -15.97 -5.15
CA ASP A 106 -3.98 -16.46 -6.21
C ASP A 106 -3.78 -15.75 -7.57
N ARG A 107 -2.57 -15.89 -8.11
CA ARG A 107 -2.20 -15.30 -9.40
C ARG A 107 -2.99 -15.85 -10.59
N ALA A 108 -3.63 -17.02 -10.42
CA ALA A 108 -4.43 -17.65 -11.48
C ALA A 108 -5.68 -16.83 -11.83
N HIS A 109 -6.18 -16.02 -10.89
CA HIS A 109 -7.41 -15.25 -11.05
C HIS A 109 -7.18 -13.74 -11.25
N TYR A 110 -5.97 -13.33 -11.63
CA TYR A 110 -5.65 -11.90 -11.84
C TYR A 110 -6.23 -11.30 -13.11
N ALA A 111 -6.81 -12.11 -13.99
CA ALA A 111 -7.35 -11.64 -15.26
C ALA A 111 -8.34 -10.48 -15.05
N ARG A 112 -8.29 -9.49 -15.96
CA ARG A 112 -9.07 -8.25 -15.84
C ARG A 112 -10.57 -8.50 -15.80
N ASN A 113 -11.06 -9.55 -16.47
CA ASN A 113 -12.46 -9.93 -16.46
C ASN A 113 -12.92 -10.59 -15.13
N ILE A 114 -12.00 -10.97 -14.25
CA ILE A 114 -12.29 -11.54 -12.93
C ILE A 114 -12.14 -10.47 -11.85
N THR A 115 -11.06 -9.69 -11.91
CA THR A 115 -10.71 -8.73 -10.85
C THR A 115 -11.04 -7.28 -11.20
N GLY A 116 -11.16 -6.94 -12.47
CA GLY A 116 -11.17 -5.54 -12.92
C GLY A 116 -9.79 -4.87 -12.85
N ASP A 117 -8.72 -5.58 -12.50
CA ASP A 117 -7.34 -5.06 -12.54
C ASP A 117 -6.93 -4.82 -13.99
N ILE A 118 -6.80 -3.56 -14.38
CA ILE A 118 -6.41 -3.19 -15.74
C ILE A 118 -4.99 -3.64 -16.11
N TYR A 119 -4.16 -3.94 -15.11
CA TYR A 119 -2.78 -4.39 -15.28
C TYR A 119 -2.62 -5.91 -15.17
N GLU A 120 -3.67 -6.63 -14.77
CA GLU A 120 -3.67 -8.09 -14.58
C GLU A 120 -2.50 -8.59 -13.72
N SER A 121 -2.11 -7.78 -12.72
CA SER A 121 -0.85 -7.94 -11.98
C SER A 121 -1.06 -8.20 -10.48
N GLY A 122 -2.30 -8.13 -10.02
CA GLY A 122 -2.63 -8.14 -8.59
C GLY A 122 -2.38 -6.79 -7.92
N TRP A 123 -2.47 -5.70 -8.69
CA TRP A 123 -2.28 -4.34 -8.19
C TRP A 123 -3.36 -3.97 -7.16
N ILE A 124 -4.58 -4.46 -7.36
CA ILE A 124 -5.74 -4.19 -6.50
C ILE A 124 -6.03 -5.30 -5.47
N SER A 125 -5.10 -6.24 -5.25
CA SER A 125 -5.32 -7.35 -4.29
C SER A 125 -5.58 -6.87 -2.86
N GLU A 126 -5.00 -5.73 -2.46
CA GLU A 126 -5.26 -5.11 -1.16
C GLU A 126 -6.71 -4.66 -1.02
N MET A 127 -7.27 -4.08 -2.07
CA MET A 127 -8.67 -3.62 -2.10
C MET A 127 -9.63 -4.81 -1.98
N TYR A 128 -9.31 -5.93 -2.66
CA TYR A 128 -10.05 -7.18 -2.46
C TYR A 128 -9.86 -7.76 -1.06
N GLY A 129 -8.65 -7.71 -0.51
CA GLY A 129 -8.39 -8.09 0.87
C GLY A 129 -9.24 -7.28 1.86
N TYR A 130 -9.46 -5.99 1.60
CA TYR A 130 -10.37 -5.16 2.37
C TYR A 130 -11.81 -5.68 2.28
N SER A 131 -12.36 -5.77 1.06
CA SER A 131 -13.76 -6.17 0.84
C SER A 131 -14.05 -7.56 1.39
N PHE A 132 -13.19 -8.54 1.12
CA PHE A 132 -13.35 -9.91 1.63
C PHE A 132 -13.16 -9.98 3.15
N GLY A 133 -12.17 -9.28 3.71
CA GLY A 133 -11.97 -9.23 5.16
C GLY A 133 -13.14 -8.58 5.91
N ALA A 134 -13.79 -7.58 5.30
CA ALA A 134 -14.96 -6.94 5.86
C ALA A 134 -16.20 -7.84 5.76
N ALA A 135 -16.33 -8.60 4.66
CA ALA A 135 -17.37 -9.59 4.46
C ALA A 135 -17.33 -10.73 5.49
N GLU A 136 -16.13 -11.18 5.89
CA GLU A 136 -15.96 -12.17 6.98
C GLU A 136 -16.59 -11.71 8.31
N LEU A 137 -16.59 -10.39 8.55
CA LEU A 137 -17.22 -9.78 9.72
C LEU A 137 -18.65 -9.31 9.46
N LYS A 138 -19.16 -9.46 8.22
CA LYS A 138 -20.46 -8.97 7.76
C LYS A 138 -20.67 -7.47 8.05
N LEU A 139 -19.60 -6.68 7.92
CA LEU A 139 -19.68 -5.22 8.01
C LEU A 139 -20.55 -4.70 6.87
N LYS A 140 -21.39 -3.70 7.15
CA LYS A 140 -22.33 -3.12 6.18
C LYS A 140 -21.93 -1.69 5.87
N HIS A 141 -21.31 -1.45 4.71
CA HIS A 141 -20.79 -0.13 4.44
C HIS A 141 -21.89 0.90 4.19
N THR A 142 -21.71 2.10 4.75
CA THR A 142 -22.31 3.29 4.15
C THR A 142 -21.42 3.73 3.00
N ILE A 143 -21.83 3.44 1.78
CA ILE A 143 -21.09 3.83 0.57
C ILE A 143 -21.40 5.29 0.26
N ASN A 144 -20.36 6.13 0.21
CA ASN A 144 -20.52 7.57 0.02
C ASN A 144 -19.57 8.10 -1.07
N SER A 145 -20.15 8.50 -2.21
CA SER A 145 -19.43 9.06 -3.36
C SER A 145 -19.13 10.56 -3.24
N GLU A 146 -19.49 11.19 -2.13
CA GLU A 146 -19.37 12.63 -1.89
C GLU A 146 -18.17 13.01 -1.02
N ILE A 147 -17.47 12.02 -0.44
CA ILE A 147 -16.29 12.24 0.40
C ILE A 147 -15.06 12.56 -0.44
N LEU A 148 -14.84 11.79 -1.50
CA LEU A 148 -13.62 11.76 -2.29
C LEU A 148 -13.91 12.06 -3.76
N ILE A 149 -13.01 12.79 -4.40
CA ILE A 149 -13.01 12.99 -5.85
C ILE A 149 -11.60 12.84 -6.42
N TYR A 150 -11.50 12.21 -7.58
CA TYR A 150 -10.28 12.23 -8.38
C TYR A 150 -10.24 13.53 -9.20
N PRO A 151 -9.13 14.29 -9.20
CA PRO A 151 -8.90 15.32 -10.19
C PRO A 151 -9.11 14.78 -11.61
N GLY A 152 -9.65 15.60 -12.51
CA GLY A 152 -10.07 15.17 -13.84
C GLY A 152 -11.46 14.51 -13.92
N TYR A 153 -12.14 14.28 -12.80
CA TYR A 153 -13.53 13.79 -12.81
C TYR A 153 -14.51 14.96 -12.69
N VAL A 154 -15.65 14.85 -13.38
CA VAL A 154 -16.70 15.87 -13.29
C VAL A 154 -17.36 15.80 -11.91
N PRO A 155 -17.32 16.88 -11.10
CA PRO A 155 -17.91 16.86 -9.77
C PRO A 155 -19.45 16.87 -9.83
N ALA A 156 -20.06 16.11 -8.91
CA ALA A 156 -21.48 16.18 -8.68
C ALA A 156 -21.91 17.59 -8.25
N LEU A 157 -23.13 17.99 -8.61
CA LEU A 157 -23.67 19.30 -8.27
C LEU A 157 -23.83 19.43 -6.75
N ASN A 158 -23.44 20.58 -6.21
CA ASN A 158 -23.59 20.95 -4.80
C ASN A 158 -22.84 20.05 -3.79
N VAL A 159 -21.92 19.21 -4.25
CA VAL A 159 -21.10 18.36 -3.38
C VAL A 159 -19.82 19.08 -2.98
N LYS A 160 -19.51 19.05 -1.67
CA LYS A 160 -18.27 19.59 -1.10
C LYS A 160 -17.33 18.46 -0.69
N TYR A 161 -16.65 17.87 -1.67
CA TYR A 161 -15.67 16.81 -1.46
C TYR A 161 -14.64 17.17 -0.39
N ARG A 162 -14.36 16.23 0.52
CA ARG A 162 -13.40 16.37 1.62
C ARG A 162 -11.99 15.93 1.26
N VAL A 163 -11.85 15.11 0.23
CA VAL A 163 -10.58 14.52 -0.16
C VAL A 163 -10.38 14.57 -1.67
N PHE A 164 -9.21 15.02 -2.11
CA PHE A 164 -8.70 14.70 -3.45
C PHE A 164 -7.93 13.40 -3.40
N HIS A 165 -8.13 12.52 -4.38
CA HIS A 165 -7.25 11.37 -4.61
C HIS A 165 -6.52 11.57 -5.93
N TYR A 166 -5.25 11.96 -5.89
CA TYR A 166 -4.44 12.22 -7.10
C TYR A 166 -3.68 10.95 -7.56
N GLY A 167 -4.36 9.80 -7.44
CA GLY A 167 -3.77 8.49 -7.74
C GLY A 167 -3.69 8.16 -9.23
N LEU A 168 -4.40 8.91 -10.07
CA LEU A 168 -4.49 8.73 -11.52
C LEU A 168 -4.00 9.98 -12.25
N ARG A 169 -3.60 9.81 -13.52
CA ARG A 169 -3.30 10.92 -14.41
C ARG A 169 -4.55 11.79 -14.64
N PHE A 170 -4.37 13.10 -14.63
CA PHE A 170 -5.41 14.07 -15.01
C PHE A 170 -4.82 15.20 -15.85
N SER A 171 -5.69 15.92 -16.59
CA SER A 171 -5.27 16.97 -17.53
C SER A 171 -6.21 18.17 -17.49
N VAL A 172 -5.67 19.34 -17.80
CA VAL A 172 -6.38 20.61 -17.98
C VAL A 172 -5.82 21.28 -19.23
N GLY A 173 -6.59 21.27 -20.32
CA GLY A 173 -6.09 21.69 -21.64
C GLY A 173 -4.86 20.87 -22.05
N ASN A 174 -3.74 21.56 -22.36
CA ASN A 174 -2.47 20.93 -22.74
C ASN A 174 -1.57 20.55 -21.57
N TRP A 175 -1.96 20.92 -20.34
CA TRP A 175 -1.22 20.55 -19.14
C TRP A 175 -1.76 19.24 -18.57
N SER A 176 -0.87 18.40 -18.04
CA SER A 176 -1.26 17.16 -17.37
C SER A 176 -0.34 16.84 -16.20
N PHE A 177 -0.87 16.11 -15.23
CA PHE A 177 -0.12 15.61 -14.09
C PHE A 177 -0.41 14.11 -13.89
N ASP A 178 0.65 13.33 -13.72
CA ASP A 178 0.61 11.97 -13.23
C ASP A 178 1.70 11.81 -12.16
N LYS A 179 1.33 11.36 -10.96
CA LYS A 179 2.31 11.10 -9.89
C LYS A 179 3.36 10.08 -10.30
N ALA A 180 3.04 9.17 -11.23
CA ALA A 180 3.96 8.14 -11.68
C ALA A 180 5.20 8.71 -12.38
N ASP A 181 5.07 9.89 -13.02
CA ASP A 181 6.17 10.58 -13.71
C ASP A 181 7.23 11.13 -12.74
N TRP A 182 6.92 11.21 -11.44
CA TRP A 182 7.76 11.84 -10.42
C TRP A 182 8.35 10.87 -9.41
N ARG A 183 8.25 9.55 -9.65
CA ARG A 183 8.71 8.51 -8.70
C ARG A 183 10.20 8.54 -8.42
N GLU A 184 11.00 8.93 -9.42
CA GLU A 184 12.47 8.95 -9.35
C GLU A 184 13.03 10.36 -9.09
N VAL A 185 12.16 11.35 -8.90
CA VAL A 185 12.57 12.74 -8.65
C VAL A 185 12.41 13.03 -7.16
N ASP A 186 13.51 13.41 -6.51
CA ASP A 186 13.46 13.84 -5.11
C ASP A 186 12.87 15.25 -4.99
N MET A 187 11.55 15.32 -4.94
CA MET A 187 10.82 16.59 -4.79
C MET A 187 10.96 17.19 -3.38
N VAL A 188 11.31 16.39 -2.38
CA VAL A 188 11.24 16.78 -0.96
C VAL A 188 12.58 17.32 -0.50
N ASN A 189 13.68 16.59 -0.71
CA ASN A 189 14.99 16.99 -0.18
C ASN A 189 15.75 17.93 -1.13
N ARG A 190 15.48 17.88 -2.44
CA ARG A 190 16.06 18.86 -3.37
C ARG A 190 15.34 20.19 -3.20
N CYS A 191 16.03 21.13 -2.58
CA CYS A 191 15.49 22.44 -2.26
C CYS A 191 14.85 23.14 -3.45
N TRP A 192 13.67 23.72 -3.20
CA TRP A 192 12.89 24.51 -4.14
C TRP A 192 12.41 23.73 -5.38
N SER A 193 12.42 22.39 -5.32
CA SER A 193 11.79 21.55 -6.34
C SER A 193 10.28 21.71 -6.34
N LYS A 194 9.68 21.70 -7.54
CA LYS A 194 8.27 22.01 -7.73
C LYS A 194 7.72 21.25 -8.94
N PHE A 195 6.47 20.80 -8.87
CA PHE A 195 5.78 20.22 -10.03
C PHE A 195 5.45 21.30 -11.06
N PRO A 196 5.25 20.96 -12.34
CA PRO A 196 4.84 21.91 -13.37
C PRO A 196 3.59 22.66 -12.95
N ASP A 197 3.62 23.98 -13.07
CA ASP A 197 2.49 24.81 -12.68
C ASP A 197 1.26 24.50 -13.55
N PRO A 198 0.08 24.28 -12.94
CA PRO A 198 -1.15 24.14 -13.70
C PRO A 198 -1.52 25.49 -14.36
N PRO A 199 -2.37 25.47 -15.40
CA PRO A 199 -2.87 26.67 -16.05
C PRO A 199 -3.56 27.62 -15.05
N ASP A 200 -3.61 28.91 -15.37
CA ASP A 200 -4.43 29.84 -14.60
C ASP A 200 -5.92 29.54 -14.84
N SER A 201 -6.69 29.47 -13.76
CA SER A 201 -8.15 29.40 -13.76
C SER A 201 -8.82 30.43 -14.68
N SER A 202 -8.22 31.61 -14.85
CA SER A 202 -8.72 32.66 -15.76
C SER A 202 -8.68 32.26 -17.25
N THR A 203 -7.85 31.28 -17.61
CA THR A 203 -7.67 30.79 -18.98
C THR A 203 -8.61 29.65 -19.36
N LEU A 204 -9.44 29.19 -18.43
CA LEU A 204 -10.37 28.07 -18.66
C LEU A 204 -11.53 28.47 -19.57
N ASP A 205 -11.95 27.52 -20.40
CA ASP A 205 -13.17 27.64 -21.20
C ASP A 205 -14.41 27.67 -20.28
N GLN A 206 -15.18 28.76 -20.36
CA GLN A 206 -16.37 28.98 -19.56
C GLN A 206 -17.65 28.44 -20.23
N ALA A 207 -17.57 27.97 -21.48
CA ALA A 207 -18.73 27.51 -22.23
C ALA A 207 -19.35 26.23 -21.62
N ASN A 208 -18.52 25.30 -21.15
CA ASN A 208 -18.97 24.07 -20.52
C ASN A 208 -18.77 24.12 -19.00
N GLN A 209 -19.87 24.31 -18.26
CA GLN A 209 -19.86 24.42 -16.80
C GLN A 209 -19.41 23.14 -16.07
N GLU A 210 -19.56 21.96 -16.68
CA GLU A 210 -19.09 20.71 -16.08
C GLU A 210 -17.56 20.59 -16.20
N ASN A 211 -17.04 20.86 -17.40
CA ASN A 211 -15.59 20.89 -17.65
C ASN A 211 -14.93 21.98 -16.81
N LEU A 212 -15.53 23.17 -16.71
CA LEU A 212 -15.02 24.25 -15.89
C LEU A 212 -14.88 23.81 -14.42
N ARG A 213 -15.91 23.17 -13.84
CA ARG A 213 -15.85 22.69 -12.45
C ARG A 213 -14.80 21.60 -12.26
N ARG A 214 -14.71 20.63 -13.19
CA ARG A 214 -13.66 19.60 -13.19
C ARG A 214 -12.26 20.23 -13.21
N ASP A 215 -12.03 21.15 -14.13
CA ASP A 215 -10.72 21.77 -14.37
C ASP A 215 -10.32 22.65 -13.19
N MET A 216 -11.26 23.40 -12.60
CA MET A 216 -11.03 24.17 -11.38
C MET A 216 -10.56 23.30 -10.20
N LEU A 217 -11.21 22.17 -9.96
CA LEU A 217 -10.79 21.22 -8.92
C LEU A 217 -9.43 20.57 -9.22
N SER A 218 -9.14 20.34 -10.51
CA SER A 218 -7.87 19.76 -10.95
C SER A 218 -6.71 20.74 -10.75
N ILE A 219 -6.92 22.02 -11.09
CA ILE A 219 -5.97 23.10 -10.82
C ILE A 219 -5.78 23.27 -9.31
N GLU A 220 -6.86 23.26 -8.51
CA GLU A 220 -6.79 23.33 -7.04
C GLU A 220 -5.85 22.25 -6.50
N CYS A 221 -6.08 20.99 -6.87
CA CYS A 221 -5.24 19.86 -6.43
C CYS A 221 -3.74 20.08 -6.75
N ALA A 222 -3.41 20.44 -7.99
CA ALA A 222 -2.02 20.65 -8.41
C ALA A 222 -1.37 21.86 -7.71
N LYS A 223 -2.11 22.97 -7.55
CA LYS A 223 -1.64 24.13 -6.79
C LYS A 223 -1.39 23.77 -5.33
N THR A 224 -2.26 22.97 -4.71
CA THR A 224 -2.09 22.55 -3.31
C THR A 224 -0.85 21.69 -3.12
N LEU A 225 -0.53 20.77 -4.06
CA LEU A 225 0.71 19.99 -4.02
C LEU A 225 1.95 20.91 -4.04
N ASN A 226 1.97 21.87 -4.97
CA ASN A 226 3.08 22.82 -5.09
C ASN A 226 3.20 23.75 -3.87
N GLN A 227 2.09 24.22 -3.32
CA GLN A 227 2.07 25.01 -2.09
C GLN A 227 2.62 24.22 -0.89
N ALA A 228 2.26 22.94 -0.77
CA ALA A 228 2.79 22.08 0.30
C ALA A 228 4.31 21.90 0.20
N LEU A 229 4.84 21.68 -1.01
CA LEU A 229 6.28 21.61 -1.25
C LEU A 229 6.97 22.94 -0.93
N GLU A 230 6.42 24.06 -1.38
CA GLU A 230 6.96 25.39 -1.08
C GLU A 230 7.04 25.64 0.43
N LEU A 231 5.97 25.34 1.18
CA LEU A 231 5.95 25.46 2.64
C LEU A 231 6.96 24.53 3.32
N HIS A 232 7.16 23.32 2.78
CA HIS A 232 8.18 22.40 3.26
C HIS A 232 9.59 22.98 3.06
N HIS A 233 9.91 23.43 1.85
CA HIS A 233 11.22 23.99 1.51
C HIS A 233 11.51 25.29 2.25
N LYS A 234 10.54 26.20 2.43
CA LYS A 234 10.71 27.40 3.26
C LYS A 234 11.18 27.11 4.69
N LYS A 235 10.82 25.95 5.24
CA LYS A 235 11.21 25.53 6.60
C LYS A 235 12.57 24.83 6.66
N LYS A 236 13.03 24.24 5.55
CA LYS A 236 14.17 23.30 5.54
C LYS A 236 15.34 23.77 4.70
N CYS A 237 15.09 24.61 3.71
CA CYS A 237 16.08 25.06 2.75
C CYS A 237 16.61 26.45 3.10
N PRO A 238 17.89 26.74 2.81
CA PRO A 238 18.41 28.10 2.81
C PRO A 238 17.52 28.99 1.94
N SER A 239 17.30 30.25 2.35
CA SER A 239 16.49 31.19 1.57
C SER A 239 16.99 31.21 0.13
N ALA A 240 16.07 31.23 -0.84
CA ALA A 240 16.46 31.30 -2.25
C ALA A 240 17.41 32.49 -2.51
N ASP A 241 17.26 33.57 -1.75
CA ASP A 241 18.12 34.77 -1.78
C ASP A 241 19.55 34.49 -1.28
N SER A 242 19.75 33.62 -0.28
CA SER A 242 21.08 33.23 0.21
C SER A 242 21.88 32.37 -0.79
N ILE A 243 21.19 31.63 -1.67
CA ILE A 243 21.81 30.80 -2.72
C ILE A 243 22.31 31.68 -3.89
N LEU A 244 21.68 32.84 -4.10
CA LEU A 244 22.15 33.82 -5.09
C LEU A 244 23.39 34.59 -4.59
N ILE A 245 23.50 34.81 -3.27
CA ILE A 245 24.68 35.45 -2.67
C ILE A 245 25.90 34.53 -2.77
N SER A 246 25.76 33.22 -2.53
CA SER A 246 26.91 32.29 -2.62
C SER A 246 27.44 32.09 -4.04
N LYS A 247 26.62 32.30 -5.09
CA LYS A 247 27.08 32.32 -6.49
C LYS A 247 27.59 33.69 -6.96
N GLY A 248 27.29 34.77 -6.23
CA GLY A 248 27.80 36.12 -6.49
C GLY A 248 29.21 36.34 -5.96
N ASP A 249 29.57 35.68 -4.86
CA ASP A 249 30.88 35.84 -4.23
C ASP A 249 32.01 34.99 -4.87
N GLU A 250 31.69 33.98 -5.69
CA GLU A 250 32.71 33.25 -6.48
C GLU A 250 33.12 33.95 -7.78
N ASN A 251 32.41 35.01 -8.21
CA ASN A 251 32.69 35.69 -9.49
C ASN A 251 33.35 37.07 -9.34
N THR A 252 33.83 37.43 -8.14
CA THR A 252 34.38 38.78 -7.88
C THR A 252 35.79 38.79 -7.29
N GLU A 253 36.67 37.85 -7.67
CA GLU A 253 38.12 38.09 -7.59
C GLU A 253 38.83 37.33 -8.71
N GLU A 254 38.89 37.91 -9.91
CA GLU A 254 40.08 37.81 -10.78
C GLU A 254 39.94 38.74 -11.99
N ARG A 255 40.48 39.96 -11.87
CA ARG A 255 40.86 40.74 -13.04
C ARG A 255 42.13 41.55 -12.77
N GLY A 256 43.26 40.85 -12.91
CA GLY A 256 44.40 41.30 -13.69
C GLY A 256 45.46 42.18 -13.02
N THR A 257 46.68 41.64 -12.87
CA THR A 257 47.84 42.19 -13.60
C THR A 257 48.92 41.12 -13.83
N SER A 258 49.41 41.08 -15.07
CA SER A 258 50.40 40.15 -15.62
C SER A 258 51.84 40.59 -15.30
N LYS A 259 52.76 39.64 -15.07
CA LYS A 259 54.05 39.49 -15.79
C LYS A 259 54.87 38.26 -15.34
N GLU A 260 54.83 37.25 -16.21
CA GLU A 260 55.96 36.58 -16.90
C GLU A 260 57.09 35.80 -16.18
N ILE A 261 57.33 34.60 -16.75
CA ILE A 261 58.57 33.78 -16.90
C ILE A 261 58.82 32.62 -15.91
N GLY A 262 58.84 31.39 -16.46
CA GLY A 262 59.74 30.30 -16.03
C GLY A 262 59.17 28.88 -16.06
N ASN A 263 59.41 28.13 -17.15
CA ASN A 263 59.20 26.67 -17.27
C ASN A 263 59.96 25.86 -16.21
N THR A 264 59.39 24.78 -15.66
CA THR A 264 59.91 23.40 -15.75
C THR A 264 58.97 22.36 -15.13
N ASP A 265 58.93 21.19 -15.78
CA ASP A 265 58.24 19.96 -15.38
C ASP A 265 58.73 19.39 -14.03
N ALA A 266 57.83 18.79 -13.25
CA ALA A 266 58.00 17.46 -12.64
C ALA A 266 56.80 17.08 -11.75
N SER A 267 56.24 15.89 -12.04
CA SER A 267 55.43 15.09 -11.12
C SER A 267 56.26 14.67 -9.90
N ILE A 268 55.64 14.62 -8.70
CA ILE A 268 55.81 13.55 -7.69
C ILE A 268 54.82 13.76 -6.52
N ASP A 269 54.33 12.61 -6.06
CA ASP A 269 53.48 12.33 -4.91
C ASP A 269 53.90 12.95 -3.56
N SER A 270 52.86 13.13 -2.74
CA SER A 270 52.80 12.99 -1.26
C SER A 270 53.83 13.73 -0.39
N ILE A 271 53.33 14.51 0.58
CA ILE A 271 53.64 14.38 2.02
C ILE A 271 52.78 15.38 2.80
N THR A 272 51.91 14.81 3.63
CA THR A 272 51.66 15.13 5.05
C THR A 272 51.94 16.55 5.54
N ASN A 273 50.95 17.18 6.18
CA ASN A 273 51.20 17.90 7.42
C ASN A 273 50.09 17.71 8.45
N HIS A 274 50.57 17.46 9.65
CA HIS A 274 49.89 17.19 10.89
C HIS A 274 49.62 18.50 11.66
N VAL A 275 48.51 18.47 12.43
CA VAL A 275 48.32 19.09 13.75
C VAL A 275 48.09 20.60 13.83
N ALA A 276 46.85 20.97 14.22
CA ALA A 276 46.61 21.62 15.51
C ALA A 276 45.16 21.36 15.99
N THR A 277 45.07 20.51 17.01
CA THR A 277 43.94 20.32 17.93
C THR A 277 43.60 21.61 18.67
N ASN A 278 42.30 21.88 18.91
CA ASN A 278 41.81 22.34 20.22
C ASN A 278 40.31 22.08 20.41
N ASN A 279 40.07 21.31 21.46
CA ASN A 279 38.88 20.96 22.23
C ASN A 279 37.69 21.96 22.26
N SER A 280 36.48 21.41 22.14
CA SER A 280 35.33 21.78 22.98
C SER A 280 34.34 20.60 23.05
N GLY A 281 34.67 19.62 23.91
CA GLY A 281 33.76 18.56 24.31
C GLY A 281 33.43 18.74 25.79
N GLU A 282 32.41 19.52 26.11
CA GLU A 282 31.83 19.57 27.46
C GLU A 282 30.46 20.25 27.46
N LEU A 283 29.44 19.59 26.90
CA LEU A 283 28.03 19.92 27.18
C LEU A 283 27.10 18.74 26.83
N ALA A 284 27.43 17.53 27.28
CA ALA A 284 26.57 16.36 27.07
C ALA A 284 26.57 15.33 28.21
N SER A 285 27.37 15.54 29.26
CA SER A 285 27.51 14.58 30.37
C SER A 285 26.67 14.91 31.60
N VAL A 286 26.23 16.16 31.79
CA VAL A 286 25.54 16.57 33.03
C VAL A 286 24.02 16.32 32.99
N GLN A 287 23.41 16.29 31.80
CA GLN A 287 21.95 16.06 31.67
C GLN A 287 21.53 14.58 31.70
N LYS A 288 22.47 13.64 31.66
CA LYS A 288 22.19 12.21 31.58
C LYS A 288 22.16 11.50 32.95
N GLU A 289 22.72 12.12 33.98
CA GLU A 289 22.72 11.56 35.34
C GLU A 289 21.50 11.98 36.17
N GLU A 290 20.99 13.21 36.04
CA GLU A 290 19.81 13.68 36.80
C GLU A 290 18.47 13.05 36.35
N LEU A 291 18.36 12.56 35.11
CA LEU A 291 17.14 11.90 34.63
C LEU A 291 17.04 10.42 35.08
N SER A 292 18.15 9.85 35.59
CA SER A 292 18.25 8.44 35.96
C SER A 292 17.88 8.14 37.42
N SER A 293 17.90 9.16 38.29
CA SER A 293 17.57 9.02 39.71
C SER A 293 16.05 9.13 39.97
N VAL A 294 15.34 9.95 39.19
CA VAL A 294 13.89 10.18 39.35
C VAL A 294 13.04 8.99 38.89
N GLN A 295 13.50 8.20 37.90
CA GLN A 295 12.80 7.00 37.44
C GLN A 295 13.01 5.75 38.32
N LYS A 296 13.93 5.80 39.28
CA LYS A 296 14.28 4.63 40.12
C LYS A 296 13.45 4.53 41.40
N GLU A 297 12.81 5.61 41.84
CA GLU A 297 11.97 5.61 43.05
C GLU A 297 10.48 5.34 42.76
N GLU A 298 10.00 5.54 41.53
CA GLU A 298 8.58 5.30 41.18
C GLU A 298 8.31 3.85 40.71
N LEU A 299 9.36 3.04 40.49
CA LEU A 299 9.26 1.62 40.09
C LEU A 299 9.50 0.66 41.27
N ALA A 300 9.20 1.09 42.49
CA ALA A 300 9.38 0.28 43.72
C ALA A 300 8.06 -0.10 44.43
N SER A 301 6.88 0.30 43.92
CA SER A 301 5.59 0.06 44.61
C SER A 301 4.55 -0.75 43.86
N VAL A 302 4.89 -1.37 42.71
CA VAL A 302 3.94 -2.24 41.99
C VAL A 302 4.11 -3.70 42.44
N GLN A 303 3.13 -4.10 43.25
CA GLN A 303 2.80 -5.42 43.76
C GLN A 303 3.11 -6.56 42.77
N LYS A 304 3.95 -7.52 43.20
CA LYS A 304 4.19 -8.78 42.47
C LYS A 304 2.97 -9.68 42.58
N ASP A 305 2.21 -9.80 41.51
CA ASP A 305 1.24 -10.89 41.35
C ASP A 305 1.99 -12.19 41.05
N GLU A 306 2.02 -13.08 42.04
CA GLU A 306 2.53 -14.44 41.91
C GLU A 306 1.62 -15.25 40.97
N ILE A 307 2.17 -15.68 39.83
CA ILE A 307 1.53 -16.68 38.96
C ILE A 307 1.35 -17.99 39.76
N PRO A 308 0.14 -18.57 39.83
CA PRO A 308 -0.11 -19.79 40.60
C PRO A 308 0.76 -20.95 40.13
N LYS A 309 1.43 -21.62 41.07
CA LYS A 309 2.34 -22.76 40.80
C LYS A 309 1.67 -23.92 40.02
N SER A 310 0.33 -24.00 39.98
CA SER A 310 -0.44 -25.01 39.25
C SER A 310 -0.36 -24.87 37.71
N LEU A 311 -0.25 -23.65 37.18
CA LEU A 311 -0.21 -23.41 35.74
C LEU A 311 1.12 -23.86 35.10
N ARG A 312 2.24 -23.72 35.84
CA ARG A 312 3.56 -24.18 35.37
C ARG A 312 3.62 -25.71 35.27
N PHE A 313 2.97 -26.43 36.17
CA PHE A 313 2.87 -27.90 36.10
C PHE A 313 2.00 -28.38 34.93
N TRP A 314 0.90 -27.67 34.62
CA TRP A 314 0.00 -28.05 33.54
C TRP A 314 0.65 -27.87 32.16
N VAL A 315 1.43 -26.80 31.99
CA VAL A 315 2.23 -26.59 30.77
C VAL A 315 3.23 -27.74 30.59
N VAL A 316 4.02 -28.10 31.62
CA VAL A 316 4.98 -29.22 31.51
C VAL A 316 4.30 -30.54 31.14
N PHE A 317 3.12 -30.83 31.70
CA PHE A 317 2.34 -32.01 31.33
C PHE A 317 1.92 -32.00 29.85
N LEU A 318 1.42 -30.86 29.34
CA LEU A 318 1.03 -30.70 27.94
C LEU A 318 2.20 -30.91 26.97
N TRP A 319 3.38 -30.36 27.29
CA TRP A 319 4.58 -30.54 26.47
C TRP A 319 5.05 -32.01 26.46
N ALA A 320 4.97 -32.71 27.60
CA ALA A 320 5.34 -34.12 27.69
C ALA A 320 4.37 -35.03 26.91
N PHE A 321 3.06 -34.79 26.99
CA PHE A 321 2.06 -35.57 26.24
C PHE A 321 2.13 -35.33 24.73
N SER A 322 2.39 -34.08 24.31
CA SER A 322 2.61 -33.75 22.89
C SER A 322 3.85 -34.45 22.33
N GLY A 323 4.98 -34.40 23.05
CA GLY A 323 6.21 -35.08 22.66
C GLY A 323 6.06 -36.61 22.58
N PHE A 324 5.38 -37.22 23.56
CA PHE A 324 5.14 -38.67 23.55
C PHE A 324 4.18 -39.09 22.44
N GLY A 325 3.11 -38.33 22.20
CA GLY A 325 2.17 -38.57 21.10
C GLY A 325 2.87 -38.50 19.73
N PHE A 326 3.77 -37.54 19.54
CA PHE A 326 4.56 -37.41 18.30
C PHE A 326 5.49 -38.61 18.07
N LEU A 327 6.12 -39.13 19.12
CA LEU A 327 6.97 -40.32 19.02
C LEU A 327 6.18 -41.60 18.69
N VAL A 328 4.96 -41.74 19.22
CA VAL A 328 4.07 -42.87 18.88
C VAL A 328 3.66 -42.83 17.40
N VAL A 329 3.35 -41.64 16.87
CA VAL A 329 3.02 -41.47 15.44
C VAL A 329 4.21 -41.83 14.55
N ILE A 330 5.42 -41.36 14.89
CA ILE A 330 6.65 -41.73 14.17
C ILE A 330 6.87 -43.24 14.22
N PHE A 331 6.70 -43.87 15.38
CA PHE A 331 6.89 -45.31 15.53
C PHE A 331 5.88 -46.12 14.70
N LEU A 332 4.61 -45.68 14.61
CA LEU A 332 3.59 -46.33 13.78
C LEU A 332 3.87 -46.17 12.28
N VAL A 333 4.34 -45.00 11.85
CA VAL A 333 4.71 -44.73 10.45
C VAL A 333 5.93 -45.58 10.03
N TYR A 334 6.94 -45.70 10.89
CA TYR A 334 8.14 -46.50 10.60
C TYR A 334 7.89 -48.02 10.70
N SER A 335 7.02 -48.47 11.61
CA SER A 335 6.67 -49.89 11.76
C SER A 335 5.75 -50.40 10.64
N GLY A 336 4.97 -49.51 10.01
CA GLY A 336 4.12 -49.83 8.87
C GLY A 336 4.87 -50.10 7.55
N HIS A 337 6.14 -49.67 7.44
CA HIS A 337 6.91 -49.75 6.20
C HIS A 337 7.69 -51.07 5.98
N SER A 338 7.74 -51.96 6.97
CA SER A 338 8.55 -53.19 6.91
C SER A 338 7.84 -54.41 6.26
N LYS A 339 6.52 -54.37 6.00
CA LYS A 339 5.75 -55.55 5.53
C LYS A 339 5.24 -55.51 4.09
N ARG A 340 5.95 -54.89 3.15
CA ARG A 340 5.53 -54.95 1.73
C ARG A 340 6.69 -54.91 0.73
N ARG A 341 7.45 -56.01 0.59
CA ARG A 341 8.20 -56.29 -0.65
C ARG A 341 8.75 -57.72 -0.70
N THR A 342 7.92 -58.66 -1.18
CA THR A 342 8.39 -59.82 -1.95
C THR A 342 7.27 -60.29 -2.88
N ARG A 343 7.30 -59.91 -4.16
CA ARG A 343 6.73 -60.73 -5.22
C ARG A 343 7.52 -60.56 -6.51
N MET A 344 8.07 -61.68 -6.95
CA MET A 344 8.99 -61.91 -8.06
C MET A 344 8.45 -61.43 -9.43
N LYS A 345 9.38 -61.03 -10.30
CA LYS A 345 9.19 -60.89 -11.76
C LYS A 345 9.36 -62.25 -12.44
N HIS A 346 8.50 -62.56 -13.41
CA HIS A 346 8.80 -63.49 -14.50
C HIS A 346 8.46 -62.84 -15.86
N PRO A 347 9.27 -63.04 -16.92
CA PRO A 347 9.00 -62.52 -18.26
C PRO A 347 8.57 -63.62 -19.27
N SER A 348 7.67 -63.26 -20.19
CA SER A 348 7.54 -63.67 -21.62
C SER A 348 6.08 -63.39 -22.05
N ARG A 349 5.68 -63.16 -23.31
CA ARG A 349 6.20 -63.57 -24.62
C ARG A 349 5.49 -62.71 -25.69
N ARG A 350 6.21 -62.37 -26.77
CA ARG A 350 5.70 -61.80 -28.03
C ARG A 350 4.76 -62.78 -28.77
N ARG A 351 3.68 -62.29 -29.39
CA ARG A 351 3.19 -62.77 -30.71
C ARG A 351 2.31 -61.73 -31.41
N ARG A 352 2.60 -61.52 -32.71
CA ARG A 352 1.92 -60.70 -33.72
C ARG A 352 0.83 -61.52 -34.44
N SER A 353 -0.15 -60.81 -35.03
CA SER A 353 -0.84 -61.02 -36.35
C SER A 353 -2.34 -60.73 -36.23
N PHE A 354 -3.13 -60.19 -37.17
CA PHE A 354 -3.03 -59.55 -38.50
C PHE A 354 -4.49 -59.15 -38.89
N GLN A 355 -4.67 -58.13 -39.75
CA GLN A 355 -5.86 -57.82 -40.61
C GLN A 355 -7.22 -57.49 -39.93
N SER A 356 -8.12 -56.65 -40.46
CA SER A 356 -8.38 -56.03 -41.79
C SER A 356 -9.11 -54.68 -41.58
N GLY A 357 -8.86 -53.60 -42.36
CA GLY A 357 -9.71 -53.12 -43.49
C GLY A 357 -11.07 -52.54 -43.01
N PHE A 358 -11.60 -51.37 -43.38
CA PHE A 358 -11.40 -50.47 -44.51
C PHE A 358 -12.22 -49.16 -44.24
N MET A 359 -11.83 -48.08 -44.91
CA MET A 359 -12.50 -46.78 -45.20
C MET A 359 -14.02 -46.86 -45.50
N GLU A 360 -14.88 -45.84 -45.58
CA GLU A 360 -14.94 -44.37 -45.38
C GLU A 360 -16.37 -43.94 -45.83
N SER A 361 -16.75 -42.68 -45.59
CA SER A 361 -17.73 -41.86 -46.35
C SER A 361 -19.18 -41.71 -45.85
N ASN A 362 -19.42 -40.52 -45.29
CA ASN A 362 -20.45 -39.52 -45.64
C ASN A 362 -21.74 -39.91 -46.40
N GLY A 363 -22.86 -39.34 -45.92
CA GLY A 363 -24.08 -39.11 -46.70
C GLY A 363 -25.12 -38.27 -45.95
N ARG A 364 -25.47 -37.10 -46.52
CA ARG A 364 -26.51 -36.14 -46.10
C ARG A 364 -27.90 -36.56 -46.60
N ASP A 365 -28.96 -36.14 -45.91
CA ASP A 365 -30.31 -35.77 -46.40
C ASP A 365 -30.90 -34.77 -45.37
N ARG A 366 -31.33 -33.51 -45.58
CA ARG A 366 -32.23 -32.78 -46.52
C ARG A 366 -33.74 -33.07 -46.37
N HIS A 367 -34.47 -32.06 -45.85
CA HIS A 367 -35.82 -31.49 -46.17
C HIS A 367 -36.58 -31.12 -44.88
N GLY A 368 -37.24 -29.96 -44.70
CA GLY A 368 -37.39 -28.76 -45.53
C GLY A 368 -38.35 -27.71 -44.92
N ARG A 369 -38.35 -26.54 -45.56
CA ARG A 369 -39.39 -25.47 -45.72
C ARG A 369 -39.58 -24.36 -44.67
N ASP A 370 -39.31 -23.15 -45.18
CA ASP A 370 -39.79 -21.79 -44.85
C ASP A 370 -41.33 -21.64 -44.81
N VAL A 371 -41.83 -20.56 -44.17
CA VAL A 371 -42.53 -19.41 -44.82
C VAL A 371 -42.44 -18.15 -43.91
N ASP A 372 -42.26 -17.00 -44.58
CA ASP A 372 -42.22 -15.59 -44.16
C ASP A 372 -43.42 -15.03 -43.37
N LEU A 373 -43.17 -14.04 -42.50
CA LEU A 373 -43.67 -12.64 -42.55
C LEU A 373 -43.02 -11.75 -41.48
#